data_AF-A0A441T2B6-F1
#
_entry.id   AF-A0A441T2B6-F1
#
_cell.length_a   1.000
_cell.length_b   1.000
_cell.length_c   1.000
_cell.angle_alpha   90.00
_cell.angle_beta   90.00
_cell.angle_gamma   90.00
#
_symmetry.space_group_name_H-M   'P 1'
#
loop_
_entity.id
_entity.type
_entity.pdbx_description
1 polymer ?
#
loop_
_entity_poly.entity_id
_entity_poly.type
_entity_poly.pdbx_seq_one_letter_code
_entity_poly.pdbx_strand_id
1 'polypeptide(L)' 'FHEPLGVVGQIIPWNFPLLMACWKLAPALAAGNCVVLKPAEQTPAAILLWADLIGDLLPPGVLNIVNG' A
#
# COMPACT_ATOMS: atom_id res chain seq x y z
N PHE A 1 -13.15 19.17 11.92
CA PHE A 1 -12.78 17.77 12.17
C PHE A 1 -11.89 17.29 11.04
N HIS A 2 -10.95 16.38 11.31
CA HIS A 2 -10.20 15.68 10.26
C HIS A 2 -10.79 14.29 10.13
N GLU A 3 -11.28 13.97 8.95
CA GLU A 3 -11.94 12.69 8.64
C GLU A 3 -11.16 11.98 7.53
N PRO A 4 -11.21 10.63 7.47
CA PRO A 4 -10.63 9.89 6.36
C PRO A 4 -11.24 10.33 5.02
N LEU A 5 -10.43 10.30 3.97
CA LEU A 5 -10.88 10.56 2.61
C LEU A 5 -11.61 9.35 2.00
N GLY A 6 -11.47 8.17 2.59
CA GLY A 6 -12.09 6.92 2.13
C GLY A 6 -11.06 5.97 1.51
N VAL A 7 -11.17 5.71 0.21
CA VAL A 7 -10.26 4.82 -0.54
C VAL A 7 -9.22 5.64 -1.29
N VAL A 8 -7.94 5.33 -1.10
CA VAL A 8 -6.81 6.03 -1.72
C VAL A 8 -6.03 5.10 -2.64
N GLY A 9 -5.87 5.51 -3.90
CA GLY A 9 -5.00 4.86 -4.87
C GLY A 9 -3.53 5.29 -4.68
N GLN A 10 -2.60 4.34 -4.64
CA GLN A 10 -1.18 4.61 -4.47
C GLN A 10 -0.36 3.94 -5.58
N ILE A 11 0.30 4.73 -6.42
CA ILE A 11 1.23 4.24 -7.43
C ILE A 11 2.65 4.35 -6.87
N ILE A 12 3.37 3.23 -6.81
CA ILE A 12 4.69 3.17 -6.19
C ILE A 12 5.78 3.14 -7.27
N PRO A 13 6.80 4.02 -7.21
CA PRO A 13 7.89 4.05 -8.17
C PRO A 13 8.90 2.92 -7.95
N TRP A 14 9.74 2.69 -8.96
CA TRP A 14 10.63 1.53 -9.04
C TRP A 14 11.93 1.61 -8.23
N ASN A 15 12.37 2.82 -7.86
CA ASN A 15 13.73 3.07 -7.34
C ASN A 15 13.97 2.63 -5.90
N PHE A 16 12.98 2.80 -5.02
CA PHE A 16 13.02 2.33 -3.64
C PHE A 16 11.64 1.74 -3.27
N PRO A 17 11.25 0.60 -3.87
CA PRO A 17 9.85 0.17 -3.93
C PRO A 17 9.24 0.02 -2.53
N LEU A 18 9.92 -0.68 -1.62
CA LEU A 18 9.40 -0.89 -0.26
C LEU A 18 9.37 0.42 0.56
N LEU A 19 10.42 1.25 0.48
CA LEU A 19 10.46 2.53 1.20
C LEU A 19 9.35 3.47 0.72
N MET A 20 9.15 3.57 -0.59
CA MET A 20 8.15 4.44 -1.20
C MET A 20 6.72 3.95 -0.92
N ALA A 21 6.50 2.63 -0.87
CA ALA A 21 5.26 2.05 -0.39
C ALA A 21 4.99 2.45 1.06
N CYS A 22 5.96 2.26 1.97
CA CYS A 22 5.80 2.60 3.39
C CYS A 22 5.49 4.08 3.62
N TRP A 23 6.18 5.00 2.92
CA TRP A 23 5.95 6.44 3.03
C TRP A 23 4.55 6.88 2.63
N LYS A 24 3.89 6.16 1.72
CA LYS A 24 2.52 6.47 1.30
C LYS A 24 1.49 5.70 2.12
N LEU A 25 1.75 4.44 2.41
CA LEU A 25 0.82 3.55 3.08
C LEU A 25 0.63 3.92 4.56
N ALA A 26 1.73 4.13 5.29
CA ALA A 26 1.68 4.41 6.72
C ALA A 26 0.81 5.63 7.07
N PRO A 27 0.98 6.82 6.45
CA PRO A 27 0.11 7.96 6.75
C PRO A 27 -1.34 7.75 6.27
N ALA A 28 -1.57 7.03 5.16
CA ALA A 28 -2.92 6.77 4.68
C ALA A 28 -3.71 5.89 5.66
N LEU A 29 -3.11 4.82 6.15
CA LEU A 29 -3.70 3.95 7.17
C LEU A 29 -3.87 4.67 8.51
N ALA A 30 -2.88 5.45 8.94
CA ALA A 30 -2.97 6.23 10.18
C ALA A 30 -4.09 7.28 10.14
N ALA A 31 -4.38 7.84 8.97
CA ALA A 31 -5.51 8.75 8.74
C ALA A 31 -6.86 8.02 8.54
N GLY A 32 -6.91 6.69 8.69
CA GLY A 32 -8.14 5.89 8.63
C GLY A 32 -8.62 5.56 7.21
N ASN A 33 -7.76 5.64 6.19
CA ASN A 33 -8.12 5.31 4.81
C ASN A 33 -7.89 3.83 4.50
N CYS A 34 -8.67 3.32 3.55
CA CYS A 34 -8.33 2.07 2.85
C CYS A 34 -7.44 2.39 1.63
N VAL A 35 -6.59 1.45 1.22
CA VAL A 35 -5.61 1.66 0.16
C VAL A 35 -5.72 0.60 -0.94
N VAL A 36 -5.65 1.06 -2.19
CA VAL A 36 -5.34 0.22 -3.36
C VAL A 36 -3.96 0.63 -3.88
N LEU A 37 -2.99 -0.26 -3.73
CA LEU A 37 -1.58 -0.02 -4.05
C LEU A 37 -1.19 -0.73 -5.34
N LYS A 38 -0.58 -0.01 -6.28
CA LYS A 38 0.01 -0.55 -7.52
C LYS A 38 1.54 -0.38 -7.49
N PRO A 39 2.31 -1.48 -7.39
CA PRO A 39 3.75 -1.45 -7.56
C PRO A 39 4.15 -1.04 -8.99
N ALA A 40 5.36 -0.54 -9.18
CA ALA A 40 5.96 -0.49 -10.50
C ALA A 40 6.26 -1.91 -11.01
N GLU A 41 5.96 -2.17 -12.28
CA GLU A 41 6.13 -3.49 -12.94
C GLU A 41 7.59 -3.97 -12.95
N GLN A 42 8.57 -3.06 -12.89
CA GLN A 42 10.00 -3.39 -12.92
C GLN A 42 10.50 -3.96 -11.59
N THR A 43 9.89 -3.58 -10.46
CA THR A 43 10.35 -3.95 -9.12
C THR A 43 9.22 -4.34 -8.13
N PRO A 44 8.27 -5.22 -8.52
CA PRO A 44 7.11 -5.55 -7.67
C PRO A 44 7.45 -6.53 -6.54
N ALA A 45 8.48 -7.36 -6.71
CA ALA A 45 8.73 -8.54 -5.88
C ALA A 45 8.85 -8.23 -4.38
N ALA A 46 9.55 -7.15 -4.02
CA ALA A 46 9.73 -6.77 -2.62
C ALA A 46 8.42 -6.40 -1.92
N ILE A 47 7.51 -5.73 -2.64
CA ILE A 47 6.19 -5.34 -2.09
C ILE A 47 5.28 -6.56 -1.99
N LEU A 48 5.27 -7.44 -2.99
CA LEU A 48 4.43 -8.64 -2.98
C LEU A 48 4.84 -9.62 -1.88
N LEU A 49 6.14 -9.89 -1.75
CA LEU A 49 6.66 -10.71 -0.66
C LEU A 49 6.32 -10.11 0.71
N TRP A 50 6.49 -8.79 0.86
CA TRP A 50 6.13 -8.11 2.10
C TRP A 50 4.62 -8.22 2.40
N ALA A 51 3.75 -8.09 1.40
CA ALA A 51 2.32 -8.22 1.57
C ALA A 51 1.91 -9.63 2.00
N ASP A 52 2.55 -10.67 1.48
CA ASP A 52 2.33 -12.06 1.92
C ASP A 52 2.74 -12.26 3.39
N LEU A 53 3.82 -11.60 3.84
CA LEU A 53 4.29 -11.67 5.23
C LEU A 53 3.38 -10.95 6.22
N ILE A 54 2.57 -9.98 5.77
CA ILE A 54 1.72 -9.16 6.65
C ILE A 54 0.21 -9.36 6.40
N GLY A 55 -0.15 -10.36 5.58
CA GLY A 55 -1.51 -10.51 5.05
C GLY A 55 -2.60 -10.73 6.12
N ASP A 56 -2.21 -11.10 7.34
CA ASP A 56 -3.09 -11.34 8.48
C ASP A 56 -3.14 -10.16 9.48
N LEU A 57 -2.31 -9.12 9.30
CA LEU A 57 -2.23 -8.00 10.25
C LEU A 57 -3.37 -6.99 10.10
N LEU A 58 -3.98 -6.90 8.92
CA LEU A 58 -4.98 -5.89 8.58
C LEU A 58 -6.34 -6.54 8.33
N PRO A 59 -7.46 -5.87 8.67
CA PRO A 59 -8.78 -6.32 8.27
C PRO A 59 -8.88 -6.47 6.74
N PRO A 60 -9.62 -7.49 6.24
CA PRO A 60 -9.79 -7.69 4.80
C PRO A 60 -10.28 -6.42 4.09
N GLY A 61 -9.63 -6.05 2.99
CA GLY A 61 -9.99 -4.89 2.17
C GLY A 61 -9.35 -3.56 2.61
N VAL A 62 -8.66 -3.50 3.76
CA VAL A 62 -7.94 -2.27 4.19
C VAL A 62 -6.74 -1.98 3.30
N LEU A 63 -6.00 -3.01 2.91
CA LEU A 63 -4.92 -2.93 1.94
C LEU A 63 -5.19 -3.93 0.81
N ASN A 64 -5.24 -3.42 -0.42
CA ASN A 64 -5.37 -4.22 -1.63
C ASN A 64 -4.20 -3.89 -2.55
N ILE A 65 -3.64 -4.90 -3.22
CA ILE A 65 -2.51 -4.71 -4.14
C ILE A 65 -2.91 -5.18 -5.53
N VAL A 66 -2.72 -4.32 -6.52
CA VAL A 66 -2.93 -4.64 -7.94
C VAL A 66 -1.57 -4.64 -8.62
N ASN A 67 -1.13 -5.82 -9.06
CA ASN A 67 0.12 -5.99 -9.79
C ASN A 67 -0.10 -5.96 -11.32
N GLY A 68 0.92 -5.51 -12.05
CA GLY A 68 0.90 -5.26 -13.49
C GLY A 68 1.09 -3.78 -13.78
#